data_AF-A0A2U1L1K6-F1
#
_entry.id   AF-A0A2U1L1K6-F1
#
_cell.length_a   1.000
_cell.length_b   1.000
_cell.length_c   1.000
_cell.angle_alpha   90.00
_cell.angle_beta   90.00
_cell.angle_gamma   90.00
#
_symmetry.space_group_name_H-M   'P 1'
#
loop_
_entity.id
_entity.type
_entity.pdbx_description
1 polymer ?
#
loop_
_entity_poly.entity_id
_entity_poly.type
_entity_poly.pdbx_seq_one_letter_code
_entity_poly.pdbx_strand_id
1 'polypeptide(L)'
;MFLLFNKLFRKKSNVVNGVDYISNLPDPILHLILSRLHSTKEVVRTRVLSTRWRNLWTSIPSLEICETKPLSALQKNQFKEFVYWVLANRTLDLDSFTLDCGDHCDMSTILRLIHVAVIRKVKQLDLTFCLRDTGEDFVLPRCLLDCDSLEVLKLDMFMCYLSLESFTGSKTLKVLVLDNVGLCDHDSVRSFLVYCPLLEEFSLIDCQTDDLDYLHISCPNLKTLRINNRGLGYYKERLCERLMKAVIELEDMEQKNEFDDNFGVTVCELFFQVSHVEYLSINYLFVESISSKCECFNCPKKGFPESLPSLKTLEITIDGYLLDVLLRILKCSPNLDFLHLIFYKDISPDQYEAFVEELVEVETMKILTHHLKKVEFLEFNGERETLAIAQFLFEHGNALEEIVFSWRNEDRYCKKSRKAMNEVSKFYKASSVVKVITLLKD
;
A
#
# COMPACT_ATOMS: atom_id res chain seq x y z
N MET A 1 26.51 0.61 0.97
CA MET A 1 27.17 1.61 0.09
C MET A 1 27.71 2.83 0.85
N PHE A 2 26.95 3.42 1.79
CA PHE A 2 27.36 4.59 2.60
C PHE A 2 28.60 4.37 3.50
N LEU A 3 28.78 3.17 4.08
CA LEU A 3 30.00 2.82 4.83
C LEU A 3 31.24 2.69 3.94
N LEU A 4 31.06 2.29 2.67
CA LEU A 4 32.11 2.27 1.65
C LEU A 4 32.46 3.70 1.22
N PHE A 5 31.45 4.57 1.07
CA PHE A 5 31.63 6.00 0.81
C PHE A 5 32.42 6.66 1.95
N ASN A 6 32.00 6.55 3.21
CA ASN A 6 32.74 7.14 4.34
C ASN A 6 34.15 6.54 4.55
N LYS A 7 34.38 5.24 4.25
CA LYS A 7 35.73 4.65 4.29
C LYS A 7 36.64 5.17 3.17
N LEU A 8 36.09 5.47 1.99
CA LEU A 8 36.83 6.06 0.87
C LEU A 8 37.19 7.54 1.11
N PHE A 9 36.41 8.26 1.92
CA PHE A 9 36.59 9.71 2.14
C PHE A 9 37.21 10.11 3.49
N ARG A 10 37.29 9.21 4.49
CA ARG A 10 37.97 9.49 5.78
C ARG A 10 39.46 9.11 5.79
N LYS A 11 39.90 8.26 4.86
CA LYS A 11 41.31 8.28 4.43
C LYS A 11 41.45 9.49 3.51
N LYS A 12 42.52 10.29 3.70
CA LYS A 12 43.11 11.12 2.63
C LYS A 12 42.81 10.40 1.32
N SER A 13 42.11 11.07 0.39
CA SER A 13 41.65 10.50 -0.87
C SER A 13 42.63 9.45 -1.37
N ASN A 14 42.16 8.34 -1.95
CA ASN A 14 43.04 7.41 -2.64
C ASN A 14 43.70 8.16 -3.82
N VAL A 15 44.72 8.95 -3.50
CA VAL A 15 45.59 9.71 -4.37
C VAL A 15 46.55 8.68 -4.94
N VAL A 16 46.08 7.92 -5.91
CA VAL A 16 46.98 7.31 -6.86
C VAL A 16 47.26 8.41 -7.89
N ASN A 17 48.42 9.07 -7.77
CA ASN A 17 48.96 10.12 -8.66
C ASN A 17 48.39 11.56 -8.58
N GLY A 18 47.72 11.98 -7.51
CA GLY A 18 47.28 13.40 -7.37
C GLY A 18 45.96 13.75 -8.03
N VAL A 19 45.35 12.82 -8.77
CA VAL A 19 44.19 13.09 -9.63
C VAL A 19 42.88 12.80 -8.90
N ASP A 20 42.06 13.83 -8.70
CA ASP A 20 40.68 13.70 -8.19
C ASP A 20 39.73 13.37 -9.35
N TYR A 21 39.55 12.08 -9.62
CA TYR A 21 38.69 11.59 -10.69
C TYR A 21 37.21 11.92 -10.48
N ILE A 22 36.76 12.08 -9.24
CA ILE A 22 35.36 12.37 -8.92
C ILE A 22 35.05 13.84 -9.19
N SER A 23 35.95 14.75 -8.80
CA SER A 23 35.80 16.18 -9.14
C SER A 23 35.94 16.47 -10.63
N ASN A 24 36.50 15.55 -11.43
CA ASN A 24 36.62 15.67 -12.88
C ASN A 24 35.38 15.18 -13.66
N LEU A 25 34.40 14.54 -12.99
CA LEU A 25 33.18 14.11 -13.65
C LEU A 25 32.33 15.32 -14.08
N PRO A 26 31.60 15.27 -15.21
CA PRO A 26 30.63 16.29 -15.60
C PRO A 26 29.48 16.45 -14.59
N ASP A 27 28.93 17.66 -14.46
CA ASP A 27 27.82 17.94 -13.53
C ASP A 27 26.62 16.98 -13.68
N PRO A 28 26.19 16.59 -14.89
CA PRO A 28 25.10 15.61 -15.05
C PRO A 28 25.38 14.27 -14.34
N ILE A 29 26.63 13.80 -14.35
CA ILE A 29 27.02 12.56 -13.65
C ILE A 29 27.01 12.79 -12.14
N LEU A 30 27.45 13.95 -11.68
CA LEU A 30 27.43 14.29 -10.26
C LEU A 30 26.00 14.41 -9.73
N HIS A 31 25.07 14.99 -10.49
CA HIS A 31 23.65 15.00 -10.16
C HIS A 31 23.07 13.60 -10.10
N LEU A 32 23.42 12.72 -11.05
CA LEU A 32 23.01 11.33 -11.02
C LEU A 32 23.56 10.59 -9.78
N ILE A 33 24.79 10.87 -9.35
CA ILE A 33 25.34 10.30 -8.12
C ILE A 33 24.56 10.80 -6.90
N LEU A 34 24.32 12.11 -6.81
CA LEU A 34 23.59 12.72 -5.71
C LEU A 34 22.12 12.27 -5.64
N SER A 35 21.46 12.07 -6.78
CA SER A 35 20.07 11.60 -6.84
C SER A 35 19.90 10.14 -6.43
N ARG A 36 21.01 9.41 -6.21
CA ARG A 36 21.01 8.02 -5.71
C ARG A 36 21.35 7.93 -4.23
N LEU A 37 21.64 9.06 -3.57
CA LEU A 37 21.78 9.11 -2.12
C LEU A 37 20.40 9.04 -1.48
N HIS A 38 20.33 8.40 -0.31
CA HIS A 38 19.05 8.06 0.31
C HIS A 38 18.41 9.21 1.09
N SER A 39 19.12 10.32 1.33
CA SER A 39 18.51 11.46 2.05
C SER A 39 19.18 12.78 1.74
N THR A 40 18.46 13.87 1.93
CA THR A 40 19.00 15.22 1.82
C THR A 40 20.17 15.44 2.78
N LYS A 41 20.15 14.82 3.97
CA LYS A 41 21.27 14.89 4.93
C LYS A 41 22.56 14.34 4.32
N GLU A 42 22.48 13.24 3.56
CA GLU A 42 23.63 12.68 2.85
C GLU A 42 24.09 13.55 1.69
N VAL A 43 23.15 14.05 0.88
CA VAL A 43 23.44 14.97 -0.23
C VAL A 43 24.16 16.22 0.29
N VAL A 44 23.65 16.85 1.35
CA VAL A 44 24.25 18.04 1.98
C VAL A 44 25.64 17.73 2.52
N ARG A 45 25.88 16.54 3.10
CA ARG A 45 27.21 16.16 3.60
C ARG A 45 28.28 16.17 2.52
N THR A 46 27.92 15.94 1.24
CA THR A 46 28.88 16.00 0.13
C THR A 46 29.46 17.40 -0.10
N ARG A 47 28.85 18.46 0.45
CA ARG A 47 29.35 19.85 0.42
C ARG A 47 30.79 20.02 0.89
N VAL A 48 31.29 19.11 1.73
CA VAL A 48 32.65 19.16 2.27
C VAL A 48 33.70 18.58 1.31
N LEU A 49 33.29 17.92 0.22
CA LEU A 49 34.21 17.23 -0.71
C LEU A 49 35.04 18.23 -1.53
N SER A 50 34.42 19.27 -2.09
CA SER A 50 35.14 20.37 -2.76
C SER A 50 34.26 21.61 -2.92
N THR A 51 34.83 22.70 -3.42
CA THR A 51 34.10 23.94 -3.74
C THR A 51 33.01 23.74 -4.79
N ARG A 52 33.15 22.77 -5.70
CA ARG A 52 32.13 22.42 -6.69
C ARG A 52 30.93 21.72 -6.03
N TRP A 53 31.20 20.71 -5.21
CA TRP A 53 30.16 19.98 -4.45
C TRP A 53 29.43 20.84 -3.43
N ARG A 54 30.04 21.96 -3.01
CA ARG A 54 29.43 22.92 -2.11
C ARG A 54 28.10 23.49 -2.61
N ASN A 55 27.94 23.57 -3.93
CA ASN A 55 26.75 24.13 -4.56
C ASN A 55 25.92 23.04 -5.27
N LEU A 56 26.51 21.93 -5.69
CA LEU A 56 25.77 20.88 -6.43
C LEU A 56 24.55 20.32 -5.69
N TRP A 57 24.63 20.22 -4.36
CA TRP A 57 23.51 19.70 -3.58
C TRP A 57 22.26 20.57 -3.68
N THR A 58 22.38 21.89 -3.91
CA THR A 58 21.23 22.81 -4.00
C THR A 58 20.44 22.60 -5.29
N SER A 59 21.05 21.96 -6.29
CA SER A 59 20.45 21.70 -7.59
C SER A 59 19.63 20.40 -7.67
N ILE A 60 19.49 19.66 -6.57
CA ILE A 60 18.71 18.42 -6.53
C ILE A 60 17.23 18.76 -6.25
N PRO A 61 16.28 18.49 -7.16
CA PRO A 61 14.88 18.93 -7.02
C PRO A 61 14.07 18.11 -5.98
N SER A 62 14.61 16.98 -5.54
CA SER A 62 13.99 16.12 -4.52
C SER A 62 14.60 16.34 -3.15
N LEU A 63 13.74 16.47 -2.14
CA LEU A 63 14.11 16.62 -0.74
C LEU A 63 13.50 15.50 0.07
N GLU A 64 14.34 14.72 0.73
CA GLU A 64 13.94 13.73 1.72
C GLU A 64 14.64 14.05 3.05
N ILE A 65 13.85 14.38 4.07
CA ILE A 65 14.33 14.69 5.41
C ILE A 65 13.50 13.92 6.42
N CYS A 66 14.06 12.81 6.91
CA CYS A 66 13.42 11.97 7.92
C CYS A 66 14.22 12.00 9.23
N GLU A 67 13.52 12.10 10.35
CA GLU A 67 14.06 11.90 11.69
C GLU A 67 13.01 11.25 12.59
N THR A 68 13.08 9.93 12.68
CA THR A 68 12.16 9.09 13.47
C THR A 68 12.64 8.87 14.90
N LYS A 69 13.87 9.27 15.22
CA LYS A 69 14.45 9.03 16.55
C LYS A 69 13.96 10.08 17.54
N PRO A 70 13.58 9.70 18.77
CA PRO A 70 13.27 10.65 19.82
C PRO A 70 14.41 11.67 20.01
N LEU A 71 14.08 12.96 19.86
CA LEU A 71 15.02 14.06 19.98
C LEU A 71 14.82 14.82 21.30
N SER A 72 15.93 15.23 21.92
CA SER A 72 15.91 16.27 22.97
C SER A 72 15.43 17.61 22.40
N ALA A 73 14.96 18.53 23.25
CA ALA A 73 14.50 19.85 22.81
C ALA A 73 15.56 20.62 21.97
N LEU A 74 16.84 20.54 22.35
CA LEU A 74 17.92 21.14 21.59
C LEU A 74 18.04 20.54 20.20
N GLN A 75 17.95 19.21 20.09
CA GLN A 75 18.03 18.50 18.81
C GLN A 75 16.80 18.79 17.94
N LYS A 76 15.60 18.94 18.53
CA LYS A 76 14.40 19.38 17.80
C LYS A 76 14.61 20.74 17.16
N ASN A 77 15.19 21.70 17.90
CA ASN A 77 15.53 23.01 17.34
C ASN A 77 16.57 22.91 16.22
N GLN A 78 17.64 22.11 16.42
CA GLN A 78 18.64 21.88 15.37
C GLN A 78 18.04 21.25 14.11
N PHE A 79 17.08 20.34 14.27
CA PHE A 79 16.34 19.75 13.16
C PHE A 79 15.52 20.80 12.41
N LYS A 80 14.72 21.60 13.11
CA LYS A 80 13.95 22.71 12.52
C LYS A 80 14.86 23.67 11.75
N GLU A 81 15.94 24.12 12.38
CA GLU A 81 16.95 24.99 11.75
C GLU A 81 17.56 24.37 10.50
N PHE A 82 17.87 23.06 10.55
CA PHE A 82 18.39 22.34 9.39
C PHE A 82 17.37 22.31 8.24
N VAL A 83 16.11 22.00 8.51
CA VAL A 83 15.05 21.98 7.49
C VAL A 83 14.89 23.37 6.86
N TYR A 84 14.81 24.42 7.67
CA TYR A 84 14.73 25.80 7.15
C TYR A 84 15.94 26.19 6.34
N TRP A 85 17.14 25.85 6.82
CA TRP A 85 18.38 26.13 6.11
C TRP A 85 18.40 25.43 4.75
N VAL A 86 17.99 24.16 4.66
CA VAL A 86 17.91 23.42 3.38
C VAL A 86 16.98 24.13 2.41
N LEU A 87 15.77 24.51 2.86
CA LEU A 87 14.78 25.15 2.01
C LEU A 87 15.19 26.56 1.57
N ALA A 88 15.81 27.34 2.47
CA ALA A 88 16.26 28.69 2.19
C ALA A 88 17.45 28.76 1.23
N ASN A 89 18.33 27.75 1.22
CA ASN A 89 19.55 27.74 0.40
C ASN A 89 19.36 27.13 -1.00
N ARG A 90 18.12 26.90 -1.41
CA ARG A 90 17.76 26.39 -2.74
C ARG A 90 16.92 27.43 -3.45
N THR A 91 16.96 27.47 -4.77
CA THR A 91 16.12 28.36 -5.60
C THR A 91 15.32 27.62 -6.66
N LEU A 92 15.53 26.31 -6.80
CA LEU A 92 14.83 25.48 -7.77
C LEU A 92 13.41 25.16 -7.31
N ASP A 93 12.57 24.87 -8.30
CA ASP A 93 11.30 24.18 -8.14
C ASP A 93 11.56 22.76 -7.60
N LEU A 94 10.63 22.24 -6.80
CA LEU A 94 10.72 20.94 -6.15
C LEU A 94 9.94 19.90 -6.95
N ASP A 95 10.60 18.80 -7.32
CA ASP A 95 9.88 17.65 -7.86
C ASP A 95 9.22 16.87 -6.71
N SER A 96 9.93 16.69 -5.59
CA SER A 96 9.37 16.03 -4.40
C SER A 96 9.89 16.64 -3.10
N PHE A 97 9.02 16.68 -2.09
CA PHE A 97 9.37 17.02 -0.72
C PHE A 97 8.76 16.01 0.25
N THR A 98 9.61 15.19 0.83
CA THR A 98 9.30 14.22 1.86
C THR A 98 9.89 14.69 3.19
N LEU A 99 9.03 14.85 4.19
CA LEU A 99 9.40 15.22 5.54
C LEU A 99 8.75 14.25 6.52
N ASP A 100 9.59 13.53 7.26
CA ASP A 100 9.17 12.82 8.46
C ASP A 100 9.84 13.48 9.65
N CYS A 101 9.03 14.11 10.49
CA CYS A 101 9.50 14.81 11.67
C CYS A 101 8.91 14.27 12.97
N GLY A 102 8.13 13.19 12.95
CA GLY A 102 7.43 12.68 14.13
C GLY A 102 6.82 13.81 14.98
N ASP A 103 7.20 13.88 16.26
CA ASP A 103 6.74 14.90 17.22
C ASP A 103 7.67 16.14 17.33
N HIS A 104 8.54 16.35 16.35
CA HIS A 104 9.59 17.36 16.41
C HIS A 104 9.16 18.72 15.88
N CYS A 105 8.09 18.78 15.08
CA CYS A 105 7.53 19.99 14.51
C CYS A 105 6.16 20.30 15.10
N ASP A 106 5.92 21.58 15.39
CA ASP A 106 4.58 22.07 15.75
C ASP A 106 3.78 22.39 14.47
N MET A 107 2.47 22.59 14.62
CA MET A 107 1.57 22.88 13.50
C MET A 107 2.05 24.09 12.69
N SER A 108 2.47 25.17 13.35
CA SER A 108 2.96 26.38 12.66
C SER A 108 4.17 26.12 11.77
N THR A 109 5.06 25.23 12.23
CA THR A 109 6.24 24.79 11.49
C THR A 109 5.81 24.03 10.25
N ILE A 110 4.89 23.06 10.38
CA ILE A 110 4.36 22.26 9.26
C ILE A 110 3.70 23.16 8.21
N LEU A 111 2.81 24.06 8.62
CA LEU A 111 2.12 24.99 7.71
C LEU A 111 3.10 25.88 6.94
N ARG A 112 4.16 26.36 7.59
CA ARG A 112 5.22 27.15 6.93
C ARG A 112 6.00 26.31 5.92
N LEU A 113 6.30 25.05 6.23
CA LEU A 113 7.02 24.15 5.32
C LEU A 113 6.17 23.83 4.09
N ILE A 114 4.87 23.58 4.26
CA ILE A 114 3.90 23.45 3.18
C ILE A 114 3.93 24.68 2.27
N HIS A 115 3.82 25.88 2.84
CA HIS A 115 3.81 27.11 2.07
C HIS A 115 5.09 27.31 1.24
N VAL A 116 6.26 26.96 1.81
CA VAL A 116 7.52 27.00 1.06
C VAL A 116 7.52 25.98 -0.07
N ALA A 117 7.05 24.75 0.16
CA ALA A 117 6.97 23.72 -0.87
C ALA A 117 6.06 24.15 -2.04
N VAL A 118 4.91 24.74 -1.75
CA VAL A 118 3.99 25.29 -2.75
C VAL A 118 4.62 26.42 -3.56
N ILE A 119 5.30 27.38 -2.92
CA ILE A 119 6.04 28.45 -3.62
C ILE A 119 7.06 27.86 -4.61
N ARG A 120 7.62 26.71 -4.27
CA ARG A 120 8.55 25.96 -5.12
C ARG A 120 7.88 24.99 -6.06
N LYS A 121 6.57 25.12 -6.32
CA LYS A 121 5.83 24.31 -7.29
C LYS A 121 6.05 22.82 -7.08
N VAL A 122 5.97 22.38 -5.83
CA VAL A 122 6.12 20.96 -5.47
C VAL A 122 5.14 20.11 -6.26
N LYS A 123 5.61 18.98 -6.82
CA LYS A 123 4.75 17.99 -7.50
C LYS A 123 4.31 16.88 -6.58
N GLN A 124 5.21 16.40 -5.72
CA GLN A 124 4.91 15.41 -4.69
C GLN A 124 5.23 15.96 -3.30
N LEU A 125 4.21 16.00 -2.44
CA LEU A 125 4.34 16.37 -1.04
C LEU A 125 3.98 15.18 -0.16
N ASP A 126 4.91 14.79 0.71
CA ASP A 126 4.81 13.63 1.58
C ASP A 126 5.21 14.03 3.00
N LEU A 127 4.26 14.04 3.92
CA LEU A 127 4.44 14.58 5.27
C LEU A 127 4.01 13.56 6.31
N THR A 128 4.95 13.18 7.18
CA THR A 128 4.71 12.38 8.38
C THR A 128 4.99 13.23 9.62
N PHE A 129 3.98 13.43 10.45
CA PHE A 129 4.10 14.21 11.67
C PHE A 129 3.07 13.82 12.74
N CYS A 130 3.37 14.16 13.99
CA CYS A 130 2.51 13.93 15.14
C CYS A 130 2.35 15.22 15.92
N LEU A 131 1.12 15.75 15.98
CA LEU A 131 0.78 16.90 16.81
C LEU A 131 0.12 16.39 18.09
N ARG A 132 0.93 16.15 19.13
CA ARG A 132 0.37 15.71 20.42
C ARG A 132 -0.53 16.81 21.00
N ASP A 133 -1.80 16.47 21.21
CA ASP A 133 -2.69 17.08 22.21
C ASP A 133 -2.87 18.61 22.04
N THR A 134 -3.09 19.06 20.79
CA THR A 134 -3.47 20.46 20.52
C THR A 134 -4.95 20.73 20.81
N GLY A 135 -5.79 19.68 20.76
CA GLY A 135 -7.26 19.82 20.78
C GLY A 135 -7.83 20.54 19.55
N GLU A 136 -6.98 20.81 18.55
CA GLU A 136 -7.31 21.54 17.33
C GLU A 136 -7.08 20.66 16.11
N ASP A 137 -8.04 20.67 15.19
CA ASP A 137 -7.95 19.97 13.91
C ASP A 137 -6.90 20.61 13.01
N PHE A 138 -6.21 19.77 12.25
CA PHE A 138 -5.32 20.24 11.21
C PHE A 138 -6.13 20.67 9.98
N VAL A 139 -6.13 21.97 9.70
CA VAL A 139 -6.78 22.52 8.51
C VAL A 139 -5.81 22.54 7.34
N LEU A 140 -6.15 21.87 6.25
CA LEU A 140 -5.31 21.85 5.05
C LEU A 140 -5.18 23.28 4.46
N PRO A 141 -3.95 23.80 4.27
CA PRO A 141 -3.76 25.15 3.73
C PRO A 141 -4.34 25.34 2.33
N ARG A 142 -5.05 26.44 2.10
CA ARG A 142 -5.57 26.83 0.78
C ARG A 142 -4.50 26.91 -0.32
N CYS A 143 -3.27 27.25 0.04
CA CYS A 143 -2.16 27.31 -0.92
C CYS A 143 -1.84 25.95 -1.56
N LEU A 144 -2.13 24.82 -0.91
CA LEU A 144 -2.00 23.50 -1.54
C LEU A 144 -3.05 23.26 -2.63
N LEU A 145 -4.20 23.93 -2.51
CA LEU A 145 -5.34 23.78 -3.42
C LEU A 145 -5.11 24.58 -4.71
N ASP A 146 -4.57 25.79 -4.55
CA ASP A 146 -4.14 26.66 -5.65
C ASP A 146 -2.79 26.24 -6.26
N CYS A 147 -2.20 25.14 -5.77
CA CYS A 147 -0.92 24.65 -6.27
C CYS A 147 -1.11 23.91 -7.60
N ASP A 148 -0.95 24.63 -8.71
CA ASP A 148 -1.07 24.12 -10.08
C ASP A 148 -0.03 23.05 -10.48
N SER A 149 0.87 22.66 -9.58
CA SER A 149 1.88 21.63 -9.81
C SER A 149 1.68 20.37 -8.98
N LEU A 150 0.84 20.40 -7.94
CA LEU A 150 0.74 19.30 -6.97
C LEU A 150 -0.01 18.12 -7.58
N GLU A 151 0.69 17.01 -7.80
CA GLU A 151 0.14 15.78 -8.37
C GLU A 151 -0.05 14.67 -7.32
N VAL A 152 0.78 14.66 -6.27
CA VAL A 152 0.75 13.64 -5.22
C VAL A 152 0.78 14.31 -3.85
N LEU A 153 -0.22 13.99 -3.02
CA LEU A 153 -0.27 14.40 -1.62
C LEU A 153 -0.36 13.16 -0.73
N LYS A 154 0.58 13.02 0.19
CA LYS A 154 0.58 11.98 1.21
C LYS A 154 0.68 12.63 2.58
N LEU A 155 -0.26 12.29 3.45
CA LEU A 155 -0.34 12.81 4.80
C LEU A 155 -0.43 11.64 5.77
N ASP A 156 0.56 11.53 6.63
CA ASP A 156 0.62 10.58 7.73
C ASP A 156 0.59 11.37 9.05
N MET A 157 -0.53 11.29 9.78
CA MET A 157 -0.88 12.25 10.83
C MET A 157 -1.28 11.63 12.18
N PHE A 158 -0.34 10.96 12.84
CA PHE A 158 -0.57 10.36 14.15
C PHE A 158 -1.21 11.32 15.18
N MET A 159 -2.30 10.87 15.81
CA MET A 159 -3.03 11.58 16.87
C MET A 159 -3.59 12.94 16.44
N CYS A 160 -3.88 13.11 15.15
CA CYS A 160 -4.43 14.34 14.59
C CYS A 160 -5.70 14.09 13.80
N TYR A 161 -6.62 15.04 13.86
CA TYR A 161 -7.77 15.07 12.97
C TYR A 161 -7.53 16.03 11.80
N LEU A 162 -8.05 15.70 10.62
CA LEU A 162 -7.96 16.49 9.40
C LEU A 162 -9.32 17.14 9.12
N SER A 163 -9.33 18.49 9.08
CA SER A 163 -10.48 19.27 8.64
C SER A 163 -10.30 19.73 7.19
N LEU A 164 -11.30 19.44 6.35
CA LEU A 164 -11.34 19.83 4.93
C LEU A 164 -12.43 20.89 4.66
N GLU A 165 -12.96 21.55 5.69
CA GLU A 165 -14.10 22.48 5.59
C GLU A 165 -13.90 23.64 4.59
N SER A 166 -12.65 24.06 4.38
CA SER A 166 -12.32 25.19 3.51
C SER A 166 -11.91 24.80 2.09
N PHE A 167 -12.18 23.54 1.71
CA PHE A 167 -11.67 22.94 0.50
C PHE A 167 -12.48 23.27 -0.75
N THR A 168 -11.79 23.70 -1.81
CA THR A 168 -12.38 24.09 -3.11
C THR A 168 -11.91 23.22 -4.28
N GLY A 169 -11.22 22.10 -4.02
CA GLY A 169 -10.69 21.23 -5.07
C GLY A 169 -9.20 21.41 -5.38
N SER A 170 -8.61 20.37 -5.97
CA SER A 170 -7.34 20.46 -6.69
C SER A 170 -7.54 20.02 -8.14
N LYS A 171 -7.00 20.80 -9.07
CA LYS A 171 -7.12 20.53 -10.52
C LYS A 171 -6.01 19.62 -11.05
N THR A 172 -5.01 19.30 -10.24
CA THR A 172 -3.81 18.57 -10.66
C THR A 172 -3.55 17.31 -9.85
N LEU A 173 -4.16 17.20 -8.67
CA LEU A 173 -3.97 16.06 -7.78
C LEU A 173 -4.46 14.76 -8.42
N LYS A 174 -3.56 13.79 -8.52
CA LYS A 174 -3.77 12.44 -9.08
C LYS A 174 -3.74 11.36 -8.01
N VAL A 175 -2.96 11.56 -6.96
CA VAL A 175 -2.79 10.59 -5.87
C VAL A 175 -2.99 11.28 -4.53
N LEU A 176 -3.90 10.75 -3.73
CA LEU A 176 -4.06 11.11 -2.34
C LEU A 176 -3.89 9.88 -1.45
N VAL A 177 -2.97 9.97 -0.49
CA VAL A 177 -2.82 8.99 0.59
C VAL A 177 -3.04 9.69 1.91
N LEU A 178 -4.02 9.21 2.68
CA LEU A 178 -4.21 9.59 4.07
C LEU A 178 -3.85 8.36 4.92
N ASP A 179 -2.94 8.55 5.85
CA ASP A 179 -2.40 7.52 6.72
C ASP A 179 -2.49 7.99 8.20
N ASN A 180 -2.96 7.13 9.10
CA ASN A 180 -3.08 7.44 10.52
C ASN A 180 -3.87 8.74 10.83
N VAL A 181 -4.86 9.10 10.00
CA VAL A 181 -5.61 10.36 10.08
C VAL A 181 -6.99 10.16 10.72
N GLY A 182 -7.37 11.01 11.69
CA GLY A 182 -8.77 11.13 12.14
C GLY A 182 -9.60 12.01 11.20
N LEU A 183 -10.77 11.55 10.76
CA LEU A 183 -11.65 12.31 9.86
C LEU A 183 -12.89 12.81 10.62
N CYS A 184 -12.99 14.13 10.84
CA CYS A 184 -14.05 14.73 11.66
C CYS A 184 -15.40 14.93 10.94
N ASP A 185 -15.39 15.09 9.62
CA ASP A 185 -16.58 15.54 8.89
C ASP A 185 -16.76 14.83 7.54
N HIS A 186 -17.90 14.17 7.41
CA HIS A 186 -18.39 13.53 6.20
C HIS A 186 -18.42 14.45 4.99
N ASP A 187 -19.03 15.62 5.16
CA ASP A 187 -19.33 16.51 4.05
C ASP A 187 -18.04 17.11 3.53
N SER A 188 -17.06 17.33 4.42
CA SER A 188 -15.70 17.72 4.11
C SER A 188 -14.94 16.69 3.27
N VAL A 189 -14.93 15.41 3.64
CA VAL A 189 -14.26 14.34 2.86
C VAL A 189 -14.95 14.13 1.51
N ARG A 190 -16.30 14.11 1.51
CA ARG A 190 -17.09 14.02 0.27
C ARG A 190 -16.79 15.17 -0.67
N SER A 191 -16.86 16.40 -0.17
CA SER A 191 -16.60 17.61 -0.95
C SER A 191 -15.18 17.58 -1.50
N PHE A 192 -14.22 17.17 -0.67
CA PHE A 192 -12.84 17.04 -1.09
C PHE A 192 -12.68 16.16 -2.35
N LEU A 193 -13.28 14.97 -2.31
CA LEU A 193 -13.18 14.00 -3.38
C LEU A 193 -13.89 14.46 -4.66
N VAL A 194 -15.06 15.07 -4.52
CA VAL A 194 -15.83 15.60 -5.66
C VAL A 194 -15.08 16.72 -6.40
N TYR A 195 -14.34 17.57 -5.68
CA TYR A 195 -13.61 18.69 -6.28
C TYR A 195 -12.19 18.34 -6.77
N CYS A 196 -11.80 17.06 -6.78
CA CYS A 196 -10.52 16.59 -7.34
C CYS A 196 -10.73 15.77 -8.63
N PRO A 197 -11.06 16.40 -9.77
CA PRO A 197 -11.49 15.68 -10.98
C PRO A 197 -10.42 14.81 -11.63
N LEU A 198 -9.13 15.01 -11.34
CA LEU A 198 -8.03 14.21 -11.88
C LEU A 198 -7.54 13.12 -10.94
N LEU A 199 -8.20 12.92 -9.79
CA LEU A 199 -7.78 11.92 -8.81
C LEU A 199 -7.94 10.51 -9.40
N GLU A 200 -6.82 9.80 -9.52
CA GLU A 200 -6.75 8.43 -10.07
C GLU A 200 -6.53 7.39 -8.97
N GLU A 201 -5.87 7.76 -7.87
CA GLU A 201 -5.57 6.88 -6.75
C GLU A 201 -5.94 7.54 -5.42
N PHE A 202 -6.68 6.80 -4.59
CA PHE A 202 -7.06 7.23 -3.25
C PHE A 202 -6.79 6.11 -2.26
N SER A 203 -6.08 6.44 -1.17
CA SER A 203 -5.76 5.50 -0.10
C SER A 203 -6.16 6.08 1.25
N LEU A 204 -6.87 5.27 2.03
CA LEU A 204 -7.14 5.48 3.46
C LEU A 204 -6.46 4.34 4.22
N ILE A 205 -5.51 4.68 5.07
CA ILE A 205 -4.68 3.74 5.82
C ILE A 205 -4.74 4.16 7.29
N ASP A 206 -5.03 3.24 8.19
CA ASP A 206 -5.11 3.40 9.64
C ASP A 206 -5.93 4.63 10.07
N CYS A 207 -6.90 5.03 9.25
CA CYS A 207 -7.71 6.23 9.48
C CYS A 207 -8.84 5.93 10.47
N GLN A 208 -9.07 6.87 11.39
CA GLN A 208 -10.19 6.79 12.32
C GLN A 208 -11.41 7.44 11.67
N THR A 209 -12.48 6.65 11.53
CA THR A 209 -13.75 7.06 10.94
C THR A 209 -14.91 6.90 11.93
N ASP A 210 -14.65 6.89 13.23
CA ASP A 210 -15.67 6.63 14.26
C ASP A 210 -16.76 7.70 14.29
N ASP A 211 -16.41 8.94 13.95
CA ASP A 211 -17.35 10.05 13.79
C ASP A 211 -18.08 10.01 12.44
N LEU A 212 -17.80 8.99 11.61
CA LEU A 212 -18.38 8.84 10.30
C LEU A 212 -19.49 7.75 10.25
N ASP A 213 -20.76 8.17 10.14
CA ASP A 213 -21.93 7.36 9.73
C ASP A 213 -21.71 6.55 8.43
N TYR A 214 -21.21 7.18 7.36
CA TYR A 214 -20.82 6.56 6.10
C TYR A 214 -19.68 7.28 5.32
N LEU A 215 -18.91 6.52 4.54
CA LEU A 215 -17.90 7.09 3.62
C LEU A 215 -18.40 7.07 2.17
N HIS A 216 -18.57 8.25 1.57
CA HIS A 216 -18.95 8.39 0.16
C HIS A 216 -17.74 8.76 -0.70
N ILE A 217 -17.33 7.84 -1.59
CA ILE A 217 -16.21 8.03 -2.51
C ILE A 217 -16.76 8.25 -3.92
N SER A 218 -16.90 9.51 -4.31
CA SER A 218 -17.32 9.91 -5.66
C SER A 218 -16.23 10.72 -6.35
N CYS A 219 -15.45 10.02 -7.16
CA CYS A 219 -14.36 10.55 -7.97
C CYS A 219 -14.53 9.99 -9.39
N PRO A 220 -14.89 10.81 -10.40
CA PRO A 220 -15.27 10.31 -11.71
C PRO A 220 -14.13 9.61 -12.48
N ASN A 221 -12.87 9.80 -12.08
CA ASN A 221 -11.69 9.22 -12.74
C ASN A 221 -10.87 8.30 -11.84
N LEU A 222 -11.41 7.91 -10.67
CA LEU A 222 -10.70 7.04 -9.74
C LEU A 222 -10.53 5.64 -10.34
N LYS A 223 -9.28 5.17 -10.38
CA LYS A 223 -8.89 3.86 -10.91
C LYS A 223 -8.50 2.91 -9.79
N THR A 224 -7.86 3.42 -8.74
CA THR A 224 -7.35 2.64 -7.62
C THR A 224 -7.89 3.17 -6.29
N LEU A 225 -8.48 2.27 -5.50
CA LEU A 225 -8.92 2.51 -4.14
C LEU A 225 -8.19 1.56 -3.20
N ARG A 226 -7.55 2.11 -2.17
CA ARG A 226 -7.01 1.34 -1.05
C ARG A 226 -7.69 1.76 0.25
N ILE A 227 -8.18 0.77 0.99
CA ILE A 227 -8.74 0.94 2.33
C ILE A 227 -7.99 -0.06 3.22
N ASN A 228 -7.25 0.45 4.21
CA ASN A 228 -6.66 -0.33 5.30
C ASN A 228 -7.04 0.33 6.62
N ASN A 229 -8.22 0.08 7.19
CA ASN A 229 -8.69 0.84 8.35
C ASN A 229 -9.24 -0.06 9.47
N ARG A 230 -9.24 0.51 10.68
CA ARG A 230 -9.91 -0.04 11.86
C ARG A 230 -11.39 0.29 11.79
N GLY A 231 -12.21 -0.76 11.64
CA GLY A 231 -13.65 -0.58 11.44
C GLY A 231 -14.00 0.07 10.10
N LEU A 232 -15.25 -0.12 9.69
CA LEU A 232 -15.82 0.47 8.51
C LEU A 232 -17.15 1.08 8.95
N GLY A 233 -17.27 2.40 8.86
CA GLY A 233 -18.60 3.03 8.89
C GLY A 233 -19.47 2.47 7.76
N TYR A 234 -20.80 2.58 7.86
CA TYR A 234 -21.72 2.02 6.86
C TYR A 234 -21.43 2.58 5.46
N TYR A 235 -21.31 1.80 4.39
CA TYR A 235 -21.11 2.37 3.04
C TYR A 235 -22.44 2.50 2.29
N LYS A 236 -23.18 3.61 2.49
CA LYS A 236 -24.53 3.75 1.90
C LYS A 236 -24.60 4.14 0.42
N GLU A 237 -23.53 4.68 -0.16
CA GLU A 237 -23.56 5.19 -1.55
C GLU A 237 -22.54 4.47 -2.44
N ARG A 238 -22.97 4.17 -3.68
CA ARG A 238 -22.23 3.40 -4.68
C ARG A 238 -20.83 3.98 -4.94
N LEU A 239 -19.79 3.16 -4.76
CA LEU A 239 -18.42 3.47 -5.18
C LEU A 239 -18.32 3.79 -6.69
N CYS A 240 -17.21 4.41 -7.08
CA CYS A 240 -16.92 4.89 -8.43
C CYS A 240 -17.08 3.81 -9.51
N GLU A 241 -17.92 4.05 -10.52
CA GLU A 241 -18.19 3.11 -11.63
C GLU A 241 -16.96 2.78 -12.49
N ARG A 242 -15.89 3.60 -12.41
CA ARG A 242 -14.64 3.44 -13.17
C ARG A 242 -13.51 2.77 -12.40
N LEU A 243 -13.77 2.36 -11.15
CA LEU A 243 -12.76 1.71 -10.31
C LEU A 243 -12.27 0.42 -10.98
N MET A 244 -10.95 0.31 -11.18
CA MET A 244 -10.31 -0.85 -11.80
C MET A 244 -9.64 -1.76 -10.76
N LYS A 245 -9.12 -1.16 -9.69
CA LYS A 245 -8.38 -1.83 -8.63
C LYS A 245 -8.94 -1.45 -7.26
N ALA A 246 -9.30 -2.46 -6.47
CA ALA A 246 -9.64 -2.31 -5.06
C ALA A 246 -8.67 -3.12 -4.19
N VAL A 247 -8.14 -2.50 -3.15
CA VAL A 247 -7.37 -3.14 -2.08
C VAL A 247 -8.10 -2.83 -0.78
N ILE A 248 -8.67 -3.85 -0.15
CA ILE A 248 -9.49 -3.71 1.07
C ILE A 248 -8.90 -4.63 2.13
N GLU A 249 -8.08 -4.06 2.98
CA GLU A 249 -7.47 -4.73 4.13
C GLU A 249 -8.21 -4.21 5.38
N LEU A 250 -8.76 -5.10 6.20
CA LEU A 250 -9.40 -4.68 7.45
C LEU A 250 -8.43 -4.88 8.61
N GLU A 251 -8.45 -4.00 9.60
CA GLU A 251 -7.61 -4.17 10.80
C GLU A 251 -8.41 -4.72 11.99
N ASP A 252 -7.73 -5.49 12.86
CA ASP A 252 -8.32 -6.07 14.05
C ASP A 252 -8.61 -4.99 15.11
N MET A 253 -9.80 -5.05 15.71
CA MET A 253 -10.15 -4.19 16.83
C MET A 253 -9.63 -4.87 18.09
N GLU A 254 -8.45 -4.47 18.60
CA GLU A 254 -7.86 -5.04 19.83
C GLU A 254 -8.80 -4.99 21.07
N GLN A 255 -9.91 -4.26 20.99
CA GLN A 255 -10.99 -4.30 21.97
C GLN A 255 -12.10 -5.27 21.55
N LYS A 256 -12.03 -6.47 22.14
CA LYS A 256 -13.08 -7.49 22.21
C LYS A 256 -14.49 -6.89 22.29
N ASN A 257 -15.14 -6.72 21.16
CA ASN A 257 -16.55 -7.00 21.02
C ASN A 257 -16.63 -7.89 19.79
N GLU A 258 -17.39 -8.99 19.88
CA GLU A 258 -17.79 -9.76 18.70
C GLU A 258 -18.19 -8.77 17.61
N PHE A 259 -17.71 -8.98 16.37
CA PHE A 259 -18.17 -8.19 15.23
C PHE A 259 -19.69 -8.06 15.34
N ASP A 260 -20.19 -6.85 15.57
CA ASP A 260 -21.64 -6.60 15.55
C ASP A 260 -22.17 -7.14 14.23
N ASP A 261 -23.34 -7.78 14.20
CA ASP A 261 -23.90 -8.38 12.99
C ASP A 261 -23.91 -7.35 11.84
N ASN A 262 -24.06 -6.06 12.18
CA ASN A 262 -23.97 -4.93 11.25
C ASN A 262 -22.61 -4.77 10.54
N PHE A 263 -21.49 -5.14 11.16
CA PHE A 263 -20.17 -5.02 10.52
C PHE A 263 -20.07 -5.95 9.30
N GLY A 264 -20.51 -7.20 9.43
CA GLY A 264 -20.55 -8.14 8.30
C GLY A 264 -21.45 -7.64 7.17
N VAL A 265 -22.58 -6.99 7.49
CA VAL A 265 -23.46 -6.34 6.50
C VAL A 265 -22.71 -5.24 5.75
N THR A 266 -22.03 -4.35 6.46
CA THR A 266 -21.24 -3.26 5.86
C THR A 266 -20.14 -3.79 4.93
N VAL A 267 -19.44 -4.86 5.32
CA VAL A 267 -18.41 -5.48 4.48
C VAL A 267 -19.03 -6.12 3.24
N CYS A 268 -20.20 -6.77 3.35
CA CYS A 268 -20.92 -7.31 2.18
C CYS A 268 -21.37 -6.20 1.21
N GLU A 269 -21.88 -5.08 1.74
CA GLU A 269 -22.26 -3.92 0.93
C GLU A 269 -21.05 -3.32 0.21
N LEU A 270 -19.91 -3.19 0.90
CA LEU A 270 -18.66 -2.76 0.29
C LEU A 270 -18.20 -3.73 -0.80
N PHE A 271 -18.29 -5.04 -0.56
CA PHE A 271 -17.91 -6.07 -1.53
C PHE A 271 -18.76 -5.97 -2.81
N PHE A 272 -20.07 -5.79 -2.66
CA PHE A 272 -20.99 -5.58 -3.77
C PHE A 272 -20.60 -4.34 -4.60
N GLN A 273 -20.21 -3.25 -3.93
CA GLN A 273 -19.84 -2.00 -4.58
C GLN A 273 -18.51 -2.07 -5.36
N VAL A 274 -17.65 -3.04 -5.07
CA VAL A 274 -16.41 -3.29 -5.83
C VAL A 274 -16.52 -4.49 -6.77
N SER A 275 -17.71 -5.04 -6.99
CA SER A 275 -17.90 -6.25 -7.82
C SER A 275 -17.49 -6.10 -9.29
N HIS A 276 -17.36 -4.86 -9.79
CA HIS A 276 -16.99 -4.55 -11.17
C HIS A 276 -15.48 -4.40 -11.42
N VAL A 277 -14.63 -4.49 -10.39
CA VAL A 277 -13.17 -4.25 -10.52
C VAL A 277 -12.44 -5.38 -11.27
N GLU A 278 -11.29 -5.07 -11.87
CA GLU A 278 -10.42 -6.05 -12.52
C GLU A 278 -9.39 -6.68 -11.56
N TYR A 279 -9.02 -5.95 -10.51
CA TYR A 279 -8.13 -6.40 -9.45
C TYR A 279 -8.80 -6.19 -8.09
N LEU A 280 -8.85 -7.24 -7.28
CA LEU A 280 -9.32 -7.20 -5.90
C LEU A 280 -8.25 -7.80 -4.99
N SER A 281 -7.85 -7.07 -3.95
CA SER A 281 -7.07 -7.60 -2.83
C SER A 281 -7.87 -7.50 -1.53
N ILE A 282 -8.02 -8.61 -0.81
CA ILE A 282 -8.75 -8.68 0.46
C ILE A 282 -7.98 -9.49 1.50
N ASN A 283 -8.10 -9.14 2.78
CA ASN A 283 -7.40 -9.86 3.84
C ASN A 283 -8.32 -10.80 4.65
N TYR A 284 -7.74 -11.55 5.60
CA TYR A 284 -8.47 -12.61 6.31
C TYR A 284 -9.65 -12.07 7.14
N LEU A 285 -9.53 -10.85 7.67
CA LEU A 285 -10.61 -10.20 8.42
C LEU A 285 -11.79 -9.85 7.51
N PHE A 286 -11.53 -9.40 6.28
CA PHE A 286 -12.58 -9.21 5.28
C PHE A 286 -13.31 -10.52 5.00
N VAL A 287 -12.55 -11.60 4.76
CA VAL A 287 -13.09 -12.94 4.48
C VAL A 287 -13.91 -13.45 5.67
N GLU A 288 -13.43 -13.26 6.90
CA GLU A 288 -14.14 -13.66 8.13
C GLU A 288 -15.46 -12.90 8.27
N SER A 289 -15.46 -11.60 7.98
CA SER A 289 -16.62 -10.72 8.09
C SER A 289 -17.76 -11.08 7.14
N ILE A 290 -17.44 -11.68 5.99
CA ILE A 290 -18.42 -12.14 5.00
C ILE A 290 -18.62 -13.66 5.03
N SER A 291 -18.15 -14.33 6.07
CA SER A 291 -18.25 -15.79 6.17
C SER A 291 -19.68 -16.28 6.41
N SER A 292 -19.88 -17.59 6.46
CA SER A 292 -21.16 -18.22 6.81
C SER A 292 -21.76 -17.79 8.14
N LYS A 293 -20.97 -17.18 9.04
CA LYS A 293 -21.47 -16.55 10.28
C LYS A 293 -22.25 -15.26 10.02
N CYS A 294 -21.99 -14.57 8.91
CA CYS A 294 -22.67 -13.35 8.53
C CYS A 294 -24.09 -13.68 8.03
N GLU A 295 -25.11 -13.00 8.55
CA GLU A 295 -26.50 -13.15 8.09
C GLU A 295 -26.67 -12.85 6.58
N CYS A 296 -25.81 -11.98 6.05
CA CYS A 296 -25.82 -11.63 4.64
C CYS A 296 -25.17 -12.69 3.74
N PHE A 297 -24.47 -13.69 4.26
CA PHE A 297 -23.77 -14.68 3.44
C PHE A 297 -24.67 -15.27 2.35
N ASN A 298 -25.88 -15.68 2.72
CA ASN A 298 -26.85 -16.28 1.79
C ASN A 298 -27.92 -15.30 1.26
N CYS A 299 -27.74 -13.98 1.47
CA CYS A 299 -28.70 -12.97 1.05
C CYS A 299 -28.45 -12.53 -0.40
N PRO A 300 -29.39 -12.71 -1.36
CA PRO A 300 -29.17 -12.28 -2.75
C PRO A 300 -29.10 -10.77 -2.95
N LYS A 301 -29.70 -9.98 -2.03
CA LYS A 301 -29.84 -8.51 -2.18
C LYS A 301 -28.88 -7.68 -1.34
N LYS A 302 -28.31 -8.27 -0.27
CA LYS A 302 -27.41 -7.61 0.68
C LYS A 302 -26.12 -8.40 0.93
N GLY A 303 -25.99 -9.55 0.28
CA GLY A 303 -24.92 -10.50 0.51
C GLY A 303 -23.88 -10.50 -0.59
N PHE A 304 -23.27 -11.68 -0.75
CA PHE A 304 -22.27 -11.97 -1.77
C PHE A 304 -22.76 -11.53 -3.17
N PRO A 305 -21.91 -10.86 -3.98
CA PRO A 305 -22.26 -10.49 -5.34
C PRO A 305 -22.57 -11.75 -6.16
N GLU A 306 -23.62 -11.70 -7.00
CA GLU A 306 -24.02 -12.83 -7.86
C GLU A 306 -22.91 -13.20 -8.87
N SER A 307 -22.11 -12.22 -9.29
CA SER A 307 -20.97 -12.42 -10.18
C SER A 307 -19.96 -11.28 -10.04
N LEU A 308 -18.70 -11.58 -10.35
CA LEU A 308 -17.53 -10.71 -10.44
C LEU A 308 -17.03 -10.76 -11.89
N PRO A 309 -17.76 -10.16 -12.85
CA PRO A 309 -17.58 -10.44 -14.28
C PRO A 309 -16.27 -9.88 -14.85
N SER A 310 -15.72 -8.83 -14.24
CA SER A 310 -14.50 -8.16 -14.71
C SER A 310 -13.24 -8.65 -14.01
N LEU A 311 -13.38 -9.42 -12.92
CA LEU A 311 -12.26 -9.75 -12.04
C LEU A 311 -11.26 -10.68 -12.75
N LYS A 312 -10.05 -10.17 -12.96
CA LYS A 312 -8.93 -10.90 -13.58
C LYS A 312 -7.89 -11.33 -12.55
N THR A 313 -7.69 -10.53 -11.50
CA THR A 313 -6.72 -10.82 -10.45
C THR A 313 -7.38 -10.74 -9.08
N LEU A 314 -7.28 -11.84 -8.32
CA LEU A 314 -7.70 -11.91 -6.93
C LEU A 314 -6.47 -12.16 -6.06
N GLU A 315 -6.24 -11.28 -5.10
CA GLU A 315 -5.28 -11.46 -4.03
C GLU A 315 -6.04 -11.60 -2.71
N ILE A 316 -5.82 -12.70 -2.00
CA ILE A 316 -6.61 -13.03 -0.83
C ILE A 316 -5.72 -13.59 0.26
N THR A 317 -5.75 -12.94 1.43
CA THR A 317 -5.27 -13.55 2.68
C THR A 317 -6.44 -14.24 3.36
N ILE A 318 -6.26 -15.48 3.78
CA ILE A 318 -7.34 -16.33 4.30
C ILE A 318 -6.87 -17.20 5.46
N ASP A 319 -7.76 -17.47 6.41
CA ASP A 319 -7.59 -18.49 7.42
C ASP A 319 -8.14 -19.84 6.92
N GLY A 320 -7.47 -20.95 7.23
CA GLY A 320 -7.80 -22.27 6.68
C GLY A 320 -9.23 -22.76 6.95
N TYR A 321 -9.91 -22.23 7.98
CA TYR A 321 -11.32 -22.55 8.26
C TYR A 321 -12.33 -21.79 7.39
N LEU A 322 -11.91 -20.82 6.58
CA LEU A 322 -12.78 -19.99 5.73
C LEU A 322 -12.71 -20.36 4.25
N LEU A 323 -12.19 -21.55 3.94
CA LEU A 323 -12.00 -22.04 2.58
C LEU A 323 -13.32 -22.10 1.78
N ASP A 324 -14.46 -22.27 2.45
CA ASP A 324 -15.81 -22.18 1.88
C ASP A 324 -16.08 -20.79 1.25
N VAL A 325 -15.60 -19.72 1.91
CA VAL A 325 -15.72 -18.35 1.42
C VAL A 325 -14.87 -18.14 0.16
N LEU A 326 -13.64 -18.67 0.14
CA LEU A 326 -12.80 -18.65 -1.06
C LEU A 326 -13.47 -19.36 -2.23
N LEU A 327 -14.03 -20.55 -2.01
CA LEU A 327 -14.76 -21.28 -3.06
C LEU A 327 -15.92 -20.48 -3.60
N ARG A 328 -16.67 -19.80 -2.74
CA ARG A 328 -17.75 -18.92 -3.15
C ARG A 328 -17.28 -17.74 -4.00
N ILE A 329 -16.19 -17.07 -3.62
CA ILE A 329 -15.61 -15.98 -4.42
C ILE A 329 -15.17 -16.51 -5.80
N LEU A 330 -14.54 -17.68 -5.83
CA LEU A 330 -14.11 -18.30 -7.08
C LEU A 330 -15.30 -18.64 -7.97
N LYS A 331 -16.40 -19.19 -7.42
CA LYS A 331 -17.67 -19.42 -8.13
C LYS A 331 -18.24 -18.15 -8.77
N CYS A 332 -18.10 -17.01 -8.09
CA CYS A 332 -18.54 -15.72 -8.60
C CYS A 332 -17.61 -15.15 -9.69
N SER A 333 -16.41 -15.70 -9.91
CA SER A 333 -15.34 -15.09 -10.72
C SER A 333 -15.05 -15.84 -12.04
N PRO A 334 -15.95 -15.77 -13.05
CA PRO A 334 -15.84 -16.60 -14.26
C PRO A 334 -14.62 -16.29 -15.14
N ASN A 335 -14.04 -15.09 -15.03
CA ASN A 335 -12.95 -14.62 -15.89
C ASN A 335 -11.61 -14.46 -15.14
N LEU A 336 -11.46 -15.14 -13.99
CA LEU A 336 -10.27 -15.02 -13.17
C LEU A 336 -9.04 -15.62 -13.86
N ASP A 337 -8.03 -14.80 -14.13
CA ASP A 337 -6.76 -15.20 -14.75
C ASP A 337 -5.68 -15.51 -13.69
N PHE A 338 -5.62 -14.71 -12.62
CA PHE A 338 -4.56 -14.70 -11.62
C PHE A 338 -5.14 -14.83 -10.20
N LEU A 339 -4.63 -15.80 -9.45
CA LEU A 339 -4.99 -16.01 -8.04
C LEU A 339 -3.74 -15.95 -7.17
N HIS A 340 -3.68 -15.00 -6.24
CA HIS A 340 -2.64 -14.90 -5.23
C HIS A 340 -3.23 -15.28 -3.87
N LEU A 341 -2.68 -16.31 -3.23
CA LEU A 341 -3.16 -16.86 -1.96
C LEU A 341 -2.12 -16.65 -0.86
N ILE A 342 -2.52 -16.04 0.24
CA ILE A 342 -1.77 -16.00 1.50
C ILE A 342 -2.57 -16.77 2.55
N PHE A 343 -1.98 -17.79 3.16
CA PHE A 343 -2.60 -18.47 4.30
C PHE A 343 -2.12 -17.85 5.61
N TYR A 344 -3.02 -17.19 6.33
CA TYR A 344 -2.72 -16.52 7.61
C TYR A 344 -2.34 -17.54 8.70
N LYS A 345 -2.98 -18.72 8.68
CA LYS A 345 -2.68 -19.85 9.56
C LYS A 345 -2.60 -21.14 8.76
N ASP A 346 -1.91 -22.11 9.36
CA ASP A 346 -1.82 -23.45 8.81
C ASP A 346 -3.20 -24.11 8.75
N ILE A 347 -3.43 -24.87 7.67
CA ILE A 347 -4.68 -25.57 7.41
C ILE A 347 -4.67 -26.88 8.19
N SER A 348 -5.72 -27.18 8.95
CA SER A 348 -5.86 -28.48 9.60
C SER A 348 -6.31 -29.56 8.61
N PRO A 349 -6.02 -30.85 8.87
CA PRO A 349 -6.49 -31.95 8.01
C PRO A 349 -8.01 -31.92 7.77
N ASP A 350 -8.80 -31.70 8.82
CA ASP A 350 -10.26 -31.66 8.74
C ASP A 350 -10.76 -30.50 7.86
N GLN A 351 -10.10 -29.33 7.93
CA GLN A 351 -10.43 -28.17 7.09
C GLN A 351 -10.13 -28.46 5.62
N TYR A 352 -9.01 -29.12 5.33
CA TYR A 352 -8.66 -29.54 3.99
C TYR A 352 -9.66 -30.55 3.42
N GLU A 353 -10.07 -31.55 4.21
CA GLU A 353 -11.04 -32.55 3.77
C GLU A 353 -12.39 -31.90 3.38
N ALA A 354 -12.91 -31.00 4.22
CA ALA A 354 -14.13 -30.24 3.91
C ALA A 354 -13.99 -29.41 2.63
N PHE A 355 -12.84 -28.74 2.43
CA PHE A 355 -12.57 -27.96 1.23
C PHE A 355 -12.55 -28.81 -0.05
N VAL A 356 -11.94 -30.00 0.01
CA VAL A 356 -11.90 -30.91 -1.15
C VAL A 356 -13.30 -31.42 -1.50
N GLU A 357 -14.14 -31.73 -0.51
CA GLU A 357 -15.51 -32.16 -0.77
C GLU A 357 -16.32 -31.12 -1.54
N GLU A 358 -16.22 -29.83 -1.16
CA GLU A 358 -16.88 -28.73 -1.86
C GLU A 358 -16.25 -28.40 -3.23
N LEU A 359 -14.94 -28.57 -3.36
CA LEU A 359 -14.22 -28.34 -4.62
C LEU A 359 -14.69 -29.26 -5.75
N VAL A 360 -15.09 -30.48 -5.42
CA VAL A 360 -15.54 -31.48 -6.39
C VAL A 360 -16.90 -31.11 -7.01
N GLU A 361 -17.57 -30.07 -6.51
CA GLU A 361 -18.75 -29.51 -7.17
C GLU A 361 -18.43 -29.00 -8.59
N VAL A 362 -19.32 -29.38 -9.52
CA VAL A 362 -19.12 -29.22 -10.98
C VAL A 362 -18.87 -27.77 -11.41
N GLU A 363 -19.46 -26.80 -10.72
CA GLU A 363 -19.35 -25.38 -11.07
C GLU A 363 -17.99 -24.78 -10.70
N THR A 364 -17.49 -25.06 -9.50
CA THR A 364 -16.14 -24.62 -9.07
C THR A 364 -15.07 -25.22 -9.96
N MET A 365 -15.22 -26.51 -10.29
CA MET A 365 -14.32 -27.21 -11.19
C MET A 365 -14.22 -26.51 -12.53
N LYS A 366 -15.33 -26.07 -13.15
CA LYS A 366 -15.27 -25.39 -14.45
C LYS A 366 -14.38 -24.15 -14.43
N ILE A 367 -14.49 -23.31 -13.40
CA ILE A 367 -13.73 -22.06 -13.29
C ILE A 367 -12.24 -22.36 -13.08
N LEU A 368 -11.91 -23.21 -12.11
CA LEU A 368 -10.54 -23.61 -11.79
C LEU A 368 -9.84 -24.35 -12.94
N THR A 369 -10.60 -25.05 -13.78
CA THR A 369 -10.06 -25.90 -14.85
C THR A 369 -9.83 -25.17 -16.17
N HIS A 370 -10.59 -24.11 -16.50
CA HIS A 370 -10.60 -23.53 -17.86
C HIS A 370 -10.09 -22.10 -17.99
N HIS A 371 -10.11 -21.29 -16.91
CA HIS A 371 -9.77 -19.86 -17.01
C HIS A 371 -8.52 -19.47 -16.25
N LEU A 372 -8.27 -20.12 -15.11
CA LEU A 372 -7.16 -19.78 -14.23
C LEU A 372 -5.81 -20.08 -14.90
N LYS A 373 -5.02 -19.04 -15.17
CA LYS A 373 -3.72 -19.13 -15.83
C LYS A 373 -2.56 -19.17 -14.84
N LYS A 374 -2.66 -18.44 -13.74
CA LYS A 374 -1.57 -18.36 -12.77
C LYS A 374 -2.08 -18.40 -11.34
N VAL A 375 -1.39 -19.20 -10.52
CA VAL A 375 -1.59 -19.25 -9.07
C VAL A 375 -0.27 -18.95 -8.37
N GLU A 376 -0.29 -18.03 -7.42
CA GLU A 376 0.85 -17.72 -6.57
C GLU A 376 0.49 -17.95 -5.10
N PHE A 377 1.16 -18.90 -4.46
CA PHE A 377 1.14 -19.07 -3.02
C PHE A 377 2.15 -18.11 -2.41
N LEU A 378 1.65 -16.98 -1.92
CA LEU A 378 2.41 -15.97 -1.20
C LEU A 378 2.67 -16.42 0.24
N GLU A 379 3.82 -16.01 0.78
CA GLU A 379 4.30 -16.40 2.12
C GLU A 379 4.33 -17.91 2.38
N PHE A 380 4.59 -18.70 1.33
CA PHE A 380 4.57 -20.14 1.39
C PHE A 380 5.55 -20.70 2.43
N ASN A 381 5.05 -21.65 3.22
CA ASN A 381 5.73 -22.21 4.39
C ASN A 381 6.07 -23.71 4.26
N GLY A 382 5.66 -24.36 3.16
CA GLY A 382 5.93 -25.76 2.89
C GLY A 382 5.02 -26.76 3.61
N GLU A 383 3.86 -26.33 4.12
CA GLU A 383 2.90 -27.23 4.76
C GLU A 383 2.23 -28.17 3.75
N ARG A 384 1.84 -29.35 4.25
CA ARG A 384 1.35 -30.47 3.43
C ARG A 384 -0.01 -30.15 2.81
N GLU A 385 -0.87 -29.51 3.58
CA GLU A 385 -2.23 -29.17 3.21
C GLU A 385 -2.23 -28.11 2.10
N THR A 386 -1.35 -27.10 2.19
CA THR A 386 -1.15 -26.13 1.11
C THR A 386 -0.60 -26.79 -0.16
N LEU A 387 0.32 -27.76 -0.02
CA LEU A 387 0.80 -28.56 -1.15
C LEU A 387 -0.30 -29.42 -1.78
N ALA A 388 -1.25 -29.91 -0.98
CA ALA A 388 -2.37 -30.70 -1.47
C ALA A 388 -3.36 -29.82 -2.26
N ILE A 389 -3.61 -28.58 -1.84
CA ILE A 389 -4.34 -27.60 -2.65
C ILE A 389 -3.62 -27.34 -3.98
N ALA A 390 -2.30 -27.16 -3.95
CA ALA A 390 -1.51 -26.99 -5.17
C ALA A 390 -1.59 -28.23 -6.08
N GLN A 391 -1.54 -29.44 -5.51
CA GLN A 391 -1.70 -30.70 -6.24
C GLN A 391 -3.06 -30.75 -6.95
N PHE A 392 -4.14 -30.45 -6.24
CA PHE A 392 -5.48 -30.38 -6.83
C PHE A 392 -5.53 -29.41 -8.03
N LEU A 393 -4.95 -28.22 -7.88
CA LEU A 393 -4.87 -27.24 -8.96
C LEU A 393 -4.07 -27.77 -10.16
N PHE A 394 -2.96 -28.47 -9.94
CA PHE A 394 -2.23 -29.12 -11.03
C PHE A 394 -3.05 -30.21 -11.74
N GLU A 395 -3.80 -31.02 -10.98
CA GLU A 395 -4.57 -32.15 -11.51
C GLU A 395 -5.78 -31.74 -12.35
N HIS A 396 -6.26 -30.51 -12.15
CA HIS A 396 -7.51 -30.03 -12.76
C HIS A 396 -7.35 -28.77 -13.61
N GLY A 397 -6.35 -27.92 -13.35
CA GLY A 397 -6.14 -26.66 -14.07
C GLY A 397 -5.58 -26.86 -15.49
N ASN A 398 -6.46 -27.10 -16.46
CA ASN A 398 -6.07 -27.31 -17.86
C ASN A 398 -5.50 -26.03 -18.52
N ALA A 399 -5.94 -24.86 -18.06
CA ALA A 399 -5.49 -23.56 -18.54
C ALA A 399 -4.26 -23.00 -17.78
N LEU A 400 -3.77 -23.69 -16.75
CA LEU A 400 -2.67 -23.20 -15.93
C LEU A 400 -1.38 -23.08 -16.73
N GLU A 401 -0.76 -21.91 -16.68
CA GLU A 401 0.52 -21.58 -17.29
C GLU A 401 1.62 -21.50 -16.23
N GLU A 402 1.32 -21.02 -15.02
CA GLU A 402 2.29 -20.83 -13.94
C GLU A 402 1.72 -21.15 -12.55
N ILE A 403 2.47 -21.91 -11.75
CA ILE A 403 2.28 -21.97 -10.30
C ILE A 403 3.56 -21.50 -9.62
N VAL A 404 3.42 -20.52 -8.73
CA VAL A 404 4.52 -19.88 -8.01
C VAL A 404 4.41 -20.13 -6.52
N PHE A 405 5.50 -20.59 -5.91
CA PHE A 405 5.66 -20.73 -4.46
C PHE A 405 6.61 -19.64 -3.96
N SER A 406 6.05 -18.58 -3.39
CA SER A 406 6.77 -17.40 -2.94
C SER A 406 7.04 -17.47 -1.44
N TRP A 407 8.30 -17.66 -1.08
CA TRP A 407 8.75 -17.77 0.30
C TRP A 407 9.17 -16.40 0.82
N ARG A 408 8.80 -16.07 2.05
CA ARG A 408 9.24 -14.82 2.72
C ARG A 408 10.33 -15.04 3.77
N ASN A 409 10.44 -16.27 4.27
CA ASN A 409 11.38 -16.63 5.34
C ASN A 409 12.56 -17.44 4.78
N GLU A 410 13.76 -16.84 4.78
CA GLU A 410 14.98 -17.45 4.24
C GLU A 410 15.34 -18.77 4.92
N ASP A 411 15.17 -18.88 6.24
CA ASP A 411 15.48 -20.11 6.99
C ASP A 411 14.52 -21.25 6.60
N ARG A 412 13.22 -20.96 6.53
CA ARG A 412 12.22 -21.94 6.05
C ARG A 412 12.48 -22.32 4.60
N TYR A 413 12.80 -21.35 3.74
CA TYR A 413 13.16 -21.62 2.36
C TYR A 413 14.36 -22.58 2.28
N CYS A 414 15.45 -22.30 2.99
CA CYS A 414 16.63 -23.15 3.01
C CYS A 414 16.34 -24.57 3.53
N LYS A 415 15.48 -24.71 4.53
CA LYS A 415 15.17 -26.00 5.18
C LYS A 415 14.13 -26.83 4.43
N LYS A 416 13.05 -26.22 3.94
CA LYS A 416 11.86 -26.93 3.46
C LYS A 416 11.71 -26.91 1.94
N SER A 417 12.22 -25.89 1.24
CA SER A 417 11.91 -25.70 -0.20
C SER A 417 12.28 -26.90 -1.06
N ARG A 418 13.48 -27.48 -0.88
CA ARG A 418 13.91 -28.66 -1.65
C ARG A 418 12.96 -29.84 -1.48
N LYS A 419 12.52 -30.11 -0.24
CA LYS A 419 11.60 -31.21 0.04
C LYS A 419 10.24 -30.94 -0.61
N ALA A 420 9.69 -29.75 -0.42
CA ALA A 420 8.41 -29.35 -1.01
C ALA A 420 8.45 -29.42 -2.54
N MET A 421 9.49 -28.90 -3.19
CA MET A 421 9.59 -28.91 -4.65
C MET A 421 9.84 -30.32 -5.21
N ASN A 422 10.55 -31.19 -4.49
CA ASN A 422 10.64 -32.61 -4.85
C ASN A 422 9.28 -33.30 -4.80
N GLU A 423 8.39 -32.92 -3.90
CA GLU A 423 7.01 -33.41 -3.85
C GLU A 423 6.19 -32.87 -5.02
N VAL A 424 6.21 -31.56 -5.25
CA VAL A 424 5.53 -30.90 -6.39
C VAL A 424 5.96 -31.46 -7.74
N SER A 425 7.22 -31.85 -7.88
CA SER A 425 7.74 -32.45 -9.12
C SER A 425 7.01 -33.74 -9.50
N LYS A 426 6.46 -34.46 -8.52
CA LYS A 426 5.76 -35.74 -8.71
C LYS A 426 4.28 -35.58 -9.01
N PHE A 427 3.70 -34.40 -8.80
CA PHE A 427 2.29 -34.16 -9.06
C PHE A 427 1.98 -34.28 -10.54
N TYR A 428 0.86 -34.94 -10.85
CA TYR A 428 0.29 -34.96 -12.19
C TYR A 428 -0.12 -33.53 -12.58
N LYS A 429 0.10 -33.16 -13.84
CA LYS A 429 -0.16 -31.83 -14.37
C LYS A 429 -1.09 -31.96 -15.57
N ALA A 430 -2.32 -31.50 -15.43
CA ALA A 430 -3.31 -31.53 -16.48
C ALA A 430 -2.93 -30.57 -17.62
N SER A 431 -2.45 -29.37 -17.28
CA SER A 431 -1.81 -28.49 -18.25
C SER A 431 -0.40 -28.99 -18.59
N SER A 432 -0.16 -29.18 -19.89
CA SER A 432 1.15 -29.57 -20.41
C SER A 432 2.17 -28.42 -20.45
N VAL A 433 1.72 -27.18 -20.29
CA VAL A 433 2.57 -25.97 -20.39
C VAL A 433 2.90 -25.35 -19.03
N VAL A 434 2.30 -25.86 -17.94
CA VAL A 434 2.44 -25.26 -16.61
C VAL A 434 3.89 -25.26 -16.12
N LYS A 435 4.37 -24.08 -15.75
CA LYS A 435 5.69 -23.88 -15.14
C LYS A 435 5.55 -23.83 -13.63
N VAL A 436 6.47 -24.49 -12.93
CA VAL A 436 6.58 -24.43 -11.47
C VAL A 436 7.74 -23.51 -11.12
N ILE A 437 7.46 -22.45 -10.38
CA ILE A 437 8.44 -21.46 -9.95
C ILE A 437 8.50 -21.46 -8.43
N THR A 438 9.70 -21.42 -7.88
CA THR A 438 9.92 -21.19 -6.44
C THR A 438 10.85 -20.00 -6.31
N LEU A 439 10.51 -19.07 -5.42
CA LEU A 439 11.28 -17.84 -5.24
C LEU A 439 11.28 -17.40 -3.78
N LEU A 440 12.39 -16.79 -3.36
CA LEU A 440 12.51 -16.11 -2.08
C LEU A 440 12.27 -14.61 -2.35
N LYS A 441 11.22 -14.03 -1.76
CA LYS A 441 10.96 -12.59 -1.80
C LYS A 441 11.69 -11.92 -0.64
N ASP A 442 12.37 -10.83 -0.94
CA ASP A 442 13.09 -9.98 0.01
C ASP A 442 12.15 -9.10 0.85
#